data_AF-A0A2N5FUS7-F1
#
_entry.id   AF-A0A2N5FUS7-F1
#
_cell.length_a   1.000
_cell.length_b   1.000
_cell.length_c   1.000
_cell.angle_alpha   90.00
_cell.angle_beta   90.00
_cell.angle_gamma   90.00
#
_symmetry.space_group_name_H-M   'P 1'
#
loop_
_entity.id
_entity.type
_entity.pdbx_description
1 polymer ?
#
loop_
_entity_poly.entity_id
_entity_poly.type
_entity_poly.pdbx_seq_one_letter_code
_entity_poly.pdbx_strand_id
1 'polypeptide(L)'
;MEFRESFELKSEHLKLLQNMYVGWRDIETGAPRIDPKRPYGNSDVIQDIHFILTGSHLEEQNINSLEEHYMTLHREMETVLQIVLHTMSFETGKYCKEGFGKDWVKSN
;
A
#
# COMPACT_ATOMS: atom_id res chain seq x y z
N MET A 1 5.84 -13.43 -23.66
CA MET A 1 4.80 -13.29 -22.61
C MET A 1 4.21 -11.90 -22.72
N GLU A 2 2.89 -11.78 -22.84
CA GLU A 2 2.22 -10.49 -22.73
C GLU A 2 1.95 -10.22 -21.25
N PHE A 3 2.66 -9.25 -20.67
CA PHE A 3 2.35 -8.71 -19.35
C PHE A 3 1.20 -7.72 -19.50
N ARG A 4 0.12 -7.91 -18.74
CA ARG A 4 -1.08 -7.07 -18.84
C ARG A 4 -1.11 -5.91 -17.86
N GLU A 5 -0.32 -6.02 -16.80
CA GLU A 5 -0.25 -5.02 -15.75
C GLU A 5 1.20 -4.91 -15.26
N SER A 6 1.69 -3.69 -15.14
CA SER A 6 3.00 -3.42 -14.54
C SER A 6 2.84 -2.36 -13.45
N PHE A 7 3.54 -2.55 -12.36
CA PHE A 7 3.50 -1.68 -11.19
C PHE A 7 4.91 -1.39 -10.69
N GLU A 8 5.17 -0.16 -10.28
CA GLU A 8 6.44 0.22 -9.66
C GLU A 8 6.28 0.25 -8.15
N LEU A 9 6.94 -0.69 -7.46
CA LEU A 9 6.98 -0.71 -6.01
C LEU A 9 8.09 0.23 -5.52
N LYS A 10 7.68 1.32 -4.88
CA LYS A 10 8.55 2.40 -4.40
C LYS A 10 8.83 2.28 -2.90
N SER A 11 9.81 3.04 -2.43
CA SER A 11 10.20 3.04 -1.01
C SER A 11 9.07 3.51 -0.08
N GLU A 12 8.27 4.46 -0.56
CA GLU A 12 7.11 5.05 0.11
C GLU A 12 6.05 3.97 0.37
N HIS A 13 5.83 3.08 -0.59
CA HIS A 13 4.93 1.94 -0.43
C HIS A 13 5.37 1.01 0.70
N LEU A 14 6.67 0.71 0.80
CA LEU A 14 7.19 -0.14 1.87
C LEU A 14 7.09 0.53 3.23
N LYS A 15 7.31 1.85 3.32
CA LYS A 15 7.10 2.61 4.56
C LYS A 15 5.64 2.56 5.00
N LEU A 16 4.70 2.75 4.07
CA LEU A 16 3.27 2.64 4.38
C LEU A 16 2.88 1.22 4.78
N LEU A 17 3.36 0.20 4.06
CA LEU A 17 3.12 -1.21 4.37
C LEU A 17 3.59 -1.58 5.77
N GLN A 18 4.78 -1.13 6.17
CA GLN A 18 5.35 -1.38 7.49
C GLN A 18 4.48 -0.83 8.64
N ASN A 19 3.72 0.23 8.37
CA ASN A 19 2.87 0.90 9.35
C ASN A 19 1.39 0.47 9.26
N MET A 20 1.06 -0.51 8.42
CA MET A 20 -0.32 -0.96 8.28
C MET A 20 -0.85 -1.63 9.55
N TYR A 21 -2.07 -1.28 9.96
CA TYR A 21 -2.73 -1.87 11.11
C TYR A 21 -3.36 -3.23 10.73
N VAL A 22 -2.61 -4.30 10.94
CA VAL A 22 -3.06 -5.68 10.72
C VAL A 22 -3.78 -6.21 11.96
N GLY A 23 -5.00 -6.71 11.78
CA GLY A 23 -5.76 -7.41 12.80
C GLY A 23 -6.40 -8.69 12.26
N TRP A 24 -7.03 -9.44 13.16
CA TRP A 24 -7.92 -10.55 12.78
C TRP A 24 -9.35 -10.02 12.65
N ARG A 25 -10.01 -10.28 11.52
CA ARG A 25 -11.45 -10.05 11.38
C ARG A 25 -12.16 -11.39 11.44
N ASP A 26 -12.97 -11.57 12.46
CA ASP A 26 -13.70 -12.79 12.83
C ASP A 26 -15.05 -12.94 12.09
N ILE A 27 -15.07 -12.67 10.78
CA ILE A 27 -16.24 -12.90 9.92
C ILE A 27 -16.04 -14.20 9.13
N GLU A 28 -17.07 -15.05 9.07
CA GLU A 28 -17.01 -16.41 8.52
C GLU A 28 -15.95 -17.27 9.23
N THR A 29 -14.90 -17.68 8.53
CA THR A 29 -13.76 -18.42 9.10
C THR A 29 -12.71 -17.49 9.72
N GLY A 30 -12.88 -16.19 9.53
CA GLY A 30 -11.94 -15.15 9.88
C GLY A 30 -10.70 -15.10 9.00
N ALA A 31 -10.07 -13.93 8.95
CA ALA A 31 -8.83 -13.72 8.20
C ALA A 31 -8.01 -12.55 8.76
N PRO A 32 -6.68 -12.54 8.53
CA PRO A 32 -5.89 -11.33 8.66
C PRO A 32 -6.43 -10.24 7.73
N ARG A 33 -6.50 -9.01 8.23
CA ARG A 33 -7.04 -7.86 7.50
C ARG A 33 -6.37 -6.57 7.97
N ILE A 34 -6.24 -5.62 7.05
CA ILE A 34 -5.95 -4.22 7.37
C ILE A 34 -7.23 -3.52 7.84
N ASP A 35 -7.20 -2.83 8.98
CA ASP A 35 -8.36 -2.05 9.46
C ASP A 35 -8.63 -0.87 8.51
N PRO A 36 -9.75 -0.83 7.76
CA PRO A 36 -10.04 0.26 6.83
C PRO A 36 -10.52 1.53 7.52
N LYS A 37 -10.92 1.46 8.80
CA LYS A 37 -11.19 2.68 9.58
C LYS A 37 -9.88 3.33 10.01
N ARG A 38 -8.83 2.53 10.25
CA ARG A 38 -7.53 2.98 10.74
C ARG A 38 -6.37 2.26 10.07
N PRO A 39 -6.19 2.42 8.74
CA PRO A 39 -5.24 1.61 7.98
C PRO A 39 -3.81 1.79 8.45
N TYR A 40 -3.48 2.93 9.06
CA TYR A 40 -2.17 3.27 9.60
C TYR A 40 -2.19 3.58 11.11
N GLY A 41 -3.25 3.17 11.82
CA GLY A 41 -3.39 3.32 13.27
C GLY A 41 -4.29 4.47 13.74
N ASN A 42 -4.59 5.46 12.88
CA ASN A 42 -5.57 6.51 13.15
C ASN A 42 -6.57 6.66 11.99
N SER A 43 -7.67 7.38 12.20
CA SER A 43 -8.72 7.57 11.16
C SER A 43 -8.45 8.71 10.19
N ASP A 44 -7.37 9.45 10.37
CA ASP A 44 -6.93 10.50 9.45
C ASP A 44 -5.83 9.96 8.54
N VAL A 45 -6.26 9.37 7.42
CA VAL A 45 -5.37 8.68 6.47
C VAL A 45 -4.34 9.63 5.86
N ILE A 46 -4.74 10.86 5.54
CA ILE A 46 -3.86 11.86 4.90
C ILE A 46 -2.77 12.27 5.89
N GLN A 47 -3.16 12.57 7.12
CA GLN A 47 -2.25 12.96 8.19
C GLN A 47 -1.25 11.84 8.52
N ASP A 48 -1.73 10.59 8.61
CA ASP A 48 -0.88 9.44 8.90
C ASP A 48 0.13 9.18 7.77
N ILE A 49 -0.32 9.20 6.51
CA ILE A 49 0.57 9.04 5.34
C ILE A 49 1.65 10.13 5.35
N HIS A 50 1.27 11.39 5.56
CA HIS A 50 2.23 12.48 5.62
C HIS A 50 3.29 12.22 6.68
N PHE A 51 2.85 11.94 7.92
CA PHE A 51 3.75 11.70 9.04
C PHE A 51 4.68 10.50 8.81
N ILE A 52 4.18 9.40 8.25
CA ILE A 52 5.00 8.21 7.93
C ILE A 52 6.09 8.54 6.89
N LEU A 53 5.78 9.39 5.91
CA LEU A 53 6.72 9.72 4.84
C LEU A 53 7.72 10.82 5.23
N THR A 54 7.30 11.80 6.04
CA THR A 54 8.08 13.01 6.32
C THR A 54 8.59 13.12 7.77
N GLY A 55 7.95 12.44 8.71
CA GLY A 55 8.22 12.56 10.15
C GLY A 55 7.63 13.82 10.81
N SER A 56 6.80 14.59 10.10
CA SER A 56 6.15 15.80 10.61
C SER A 56 4.63 15.75 10.43
N HIS A 57 3.90 16.61 11.13
CA HIS A 57 2.47 16.77 10.91
C HIS A 57 2.21 17.70 9.71
N LEU A 58 1.22 17.33 8.89
CA LEU A 58 0.74 18.19 7.80
C LEU A 58 0.03 19.41 8.37
N GLU A 59 0.37 20.59 7.85
CA GLU A 59 -0.34 21.83 8.20
C GLU A 59 -1.65 21.92 7.41
N GLU A 60 -2.73 22.41 8.02
CA GLU A 60 -4.07 22.44 7.42
C GLU A 60 -4.10 23.12 6.04
N GLN A 61 -3.33 24.20 5.86
CA GLN A 61 -3.21 24.92 4.58
C GLN A 61 -2.67 24.08 3.42
N ASN A 62 -1.97 22.99 3.71
CA ASN A 62 -1.31 22.13 2.72
C ASN A 62 -2.10 20.83 2.43
N ILE A 63 -3.25 20.60 3.10
CA ILE A 63 -4.03 19.37 2.92
C ILE A 63 -4.48 19.20 1.47
N ASN A 64 -5.12 20.23 0.91
CA ASN A 64 -5.70 20.17 -0.43
C ASN A 64 -4.64 19.94 -1.53
N SER A 65 -3.39 20.33 -1.32
CA SER A 65 -2.33 20.16 -2.33
C SER A 65 -1.73 18.74 -2.35
N LEU A 66 -1.91 17.97 -1.27
CA LEU A 66 -1.33 16.63 -1.12
C LEU A 66 -2.39 15.52 -1.05
N GLU A 67 -3.66 15.86 -0.82
CA GLU A 67 -4.75 14.90 -0.68
C GLU A 67 -4.81 13.89 -1.83
N GLU A 68 -4.85 14.37 -3.08
CA GLU A 68 -4.93 13.48 -4.25
C GLU A 68 -3.73 12.53 -4.35
N HIS A 69 -2.53 13.06 -4.07
CA HIS A 69 -1.30 12.28 -4.10
C HIS A 69 -1.29 11.18 -3.02
N TYR A 70 -1.66 11.51 -1.78
CA TYR A 70 -1.72 10.54 -0.69
C TYR A 70 -2.84 9.53 -0.84
N MET A 71 -4.00 9.94 -1.37
CA MET A 71 -5.06 9.01 -1.70
C MET A 71 -4.71 8.08 -2.85
N THR A 72 -3.87 8.53 -3.80
CA THR A 72 -3.31 7.66 -4.85
C THR A 72 -2.39 6.61 -4.23
N LEU A 73 -1.40 7.01 -3.41
CA LEU A 73 -0.52 6.06 -2.69
C LEU A 73 -1.32 5.07 -1.84
N HIS A 74 -2.38 5.54 -1.16
CA HIS A 74 -3.23 4.67 -0.34
C HIS A 74 -3.94 3.59 -1.18
N ARG A 75 -4.44 3.95 -2.36
CA ARG A 75 -5.10 3.00 -3.28
C ARG A 75 -4.09 1.99 -3.87
N GLU A 76 -2.88 2.45 -4.17
CA GLU A 76 -1.80 1.60 -4.66
C GLU A 76 -1.41 0.50 -3.66
N MET A 77 -1.70 0.67 -2.37
CA MET A 77 -1.38 -0.31 -1.33
C MET A 77 -2.07 -1.67 -1.50
N GLU A 78 -3.20 -1.73 -2.23
CA GLU A 78 -3.80 -3.02 -2.60
C GLU A 78 -2.81 -3.83 -3.44
N THR A 79 -2.27 -3.23 -4.50
CA THR A 79 -1.29 -3.85 -5.40
C THR A 79 0.01 -4.17 -4.67
N VAL A 80 0.48 -3.26 -3.81
CA VAL A 80 1.68 -3.48 -2.99
C VAL A 80 1.51 -4.71 -2.10
N LEU A 81 0.38 -4.84 -1.41
CA LEU A 81 0.11 -5.98 -0.53
C LEU A 81 0.03 -7.29 -1.35
N GLN A 82 -0.55 -7.26 -2.54
CA GLN A 82 -0.54 -8.42 -3.43
C GLN A 82 0.90 -8.81 -3.83
N ILE A 83 1.73 -7.85 -4.24
CA ILE A 83 3.11 -8.11 -4.67
C ILE A 83 3.92 -8.75 -3.54
N VAL A 84 3.95 -8.15 -2.36
CA VAL A 84 4.79 -8.66 -1.25
C VAL A 84 4.34 -10.03 -0.76
N LEU A 85 3.03 -10.30 -0.77
CA LEU A 85 2.50 -11.60 -0.36
C LEU A 85 2.76 -12.69 -1.41
N HIS A 86 2.65 -12.37 -2.70
CA HIS A 86 2.93 -13.35 -3.77
C HIS A 86 4.42 -13.62 -3.94
N THR A 87 5.25 -12.57 -3.86
CA THR A 87 6.70 -12.69 -4.08
C THR A 87 7.45 -13.05 -2.81
N MET A 88 6.82 -12.92 -1.63
CA MET A 88 7.46 -13.04 -0.32
C MET A 88 8.71 -12.15 -0.18
N SER A 89 8.69 -10.99 -0.85
CA SER A 89 9.81 -10.04 -0.93
C SER A 89 9.34 -8.61 -0.68
N PHE A 90 10.20 -7.82 -0.05
CA PHE A 90 9.99 -6.39 0.23
C PHE A 90 10.95 -5.53 -0.59
N GLU A 91 11.34 -5.98 -1.78
CA GLU A 91 12.25 -5.24 -2.64
C GLU A 91 11.51 -4.24 -3.53
N THR A 92 12.06 -3.03 -3.66
CA THR A 92 11.58 -2.05 -4.65
C THR A 92 11.90 -2.50 -6.08
N GLY A 93 11.21 -1.87 -7.04
CA GLY A 93 11.42 -2.08 -8.46
C GLY A 93 10.13 -2.33 -9.21
N LYS A 94 10.27 -2.70 -10.48
CA LYS A 94 9.14 -2.96 -11.37
C LYS A 94 8.66 -4.41 -11.19
N TYR A 95 7.36 -4.57 -11.01
CA TYR A 95 6.69 -5.87 -10.97
C TYR A 95 5.69 -5.95 -12.12
N CYS A 96 5.53 -7.14 -12.67
CA CYS A 96 4.56 -7.42 -13.71
C CYS A 96 3.67 -8.58 -13.32
N LYS A 97 2.45 -8.57 -13.83
CA LYS A 97 1.49 -9.66 -13.67
C LYS A 97 1.44 -10.50 -14.94
N GLU A 98 1.69 -11.80 -14.81
CA GLU A 98 1.66 -12.72 -15.93
C GLU A 98 0.23 -13.20 -16.23
N GLY A 99 -0.31 -12.81 -17.39
CA GLY A 99 -1.59 -13.31 -17.91
C GLY A 99 -2.81 -13.00 -17.04
N PHE A 100 -3.68 -14.00 -16.84
CA PHE A 100 -4.87 -13.93 -15.97
C PHE A 100 -4.59 -14.43 -14.54
N GLY A 101 -3.33 -14.76 -14.22
CA GLY A 101 -2.92 -15.28 -12.91
C GLY A 101 -2.90 -14.21 -11.83
N LYS A 102 -2.76 -14.64 -10.57
CA LYS A 102 -2.51 -13.74 -9.43
C LYS A 102 -1.03 -13.43 -9.23
N ASP A 103 -0.18 -14.04 -10.04
CA ASP A 103 1.25 -14.15 -9.81
C ASP A 103 1.98 -12.88 -10.25
N TRP A 104 2.41 -12.10 -9.25
CA TRP A 104 3.32 -10.98 -9.45
C TRP A 104 4.76 -11.49 -9.53
N VAL A 105 5.50 -11.04 -10.54
CA VAL A 105 6.92 -11.34 -10.72
C VAL A 105 7.72 -10.05 -10.82
N LYS A 106 8.91 -10.05 -10.21
CA LYS A 106 9.84 -8.93 -10.36
C LYS A 106 10.35 -8.92 -11.79
N SER A 107 10.20 -7.78 -12.47
CA SER A 107 10.79 -7.58 -13.79
C SER A 107 12.28 -7.40 -13.64
N ASN A 108 13.05 -8.24 -14.35
CA ASN A 108 14.49 -8.10 -14.47
C ASN A 108 14.89 -6.79 -15.18
#